data_AF-A0A822BTH9-F1
#
_entry.id   AF-A0A822BTH9-F1
#
_cell.length_a   1.000
_cell.length_b   1.000
_cell.length_c   1.000
_cell.angle_alpha   90.00
_cell.angle_beta   90.00
_cell.angle_gamma   90.00
#
_symmetry.space_group_name_H-M   'P 1'
#
loop_
_entity.id
_entity.type
_entity.pdbx_description
1 polymer ?
#
loop_
_entity_poly.entity_id
_entity_poly.type
_entity_poly.pdbx_seq_one_letter_code
_entity_poly.pdbx_strand_id
1 'polypeptide(L)' 'GWYRMGKLMLRVGHFNQAEELYNELLEDASNDSDRAFIYHQLGDYQAEKSSRRSSGLSYFLQQHWSTV' A
#
# COMPACT_ATOMS: atom_id res chain seq x y z
N GLY A 1 -17.47 -3.17 0.30
CA GLY A 1 -16.94 -2.50 -0.90
C GLY A 1 -15.43 -2.53 -0.84
N TRP A 2 -14.80 -3.02 -1.90
CA TRP A 2 -13.37 -3.32 -2.00
C TRP A 2 -12.44 -2.17 -1.55
N TYR A 3 -12.85 -0.92 -1.79
CA TYR A 3 -12.17 0.28 -1.30
C TYR A 3 -11.93 0.32 0.22
N ARG A 4 -12.94 -0.06 1.03
CA ARG A 4 -12.76 -0.09 2.49
C ARG A 4 -11.85 -1.22 2.92
N MET A 5 -11.84 -2.31 2.15
CA MET A 5 -11.04 -3.49 2.43
C MET A 5 -9.56 -3.22 2.15
N GLY A 6 -9.24 -2.62 0.99
CA GLY A 6 -7.88 -2.18 0.69
C GLY A 6 -7.34 -1.22 1.75
N LYS A 7 -8.10 -0.19 2.14
CA LYS A 7 -7.68 0.73 3.22
C LYS A 7 -7.51 0.06 4.59
N LEU A 8 -8.30 -0.97 4.90
CA LEU A 8 -8.14 -1.73 6.13
C LEU A 8 -6.82 -2.52 6.09
N MET A 9 -6.54 -3.21 4.98
CA MET A 9 -5.30 -3.97 4.77
C MET A 9 -4.05 -3.08 4.92
N LEU A 10 -4.09 -1.83 4.44
CA LEU A 10 -3.02 -0.85 4.68
C LEU A 10 -2.82 -0.53 6.16
N ARG A 11 -3.91 -0.36 6.90
CA ARG A 11 -3.85 -0.05 8.33
C ARG A 11 -3.26 -1.19 9.15
N VAL A 12 -3.60 -2.43 8.81
CA VAL A 12 -3.06 -3.62 9.48
C VAL A 12 -1.70 -4.09 8.94
N GLY A 13 -1.13 -3.40 7.95
CA GLY A 13 0.23 -3.69 7.44
C GLY A 13 0.30 -4.83 6.42
N HIS A 14 -0.84 -5.29 5.92
CA HIS A 14 -0.95 -6.34 4.92
C HIS A 14 -0.77 -5.77 3.50
N PHE A 15 0.38 -5.16 3.24
CA PHE A 15 0.68 -4.45 1.99
C PHE A 15 0.58 -5.38 0.77
N ASN A 16 1.21 -6.56 0.82
CA ASN A 16 1.21 -7.50 -0.31
C ASN A 16 -0.21 -7.96 -0.69
N GLN A 17 -1.07 -8.24 0.29
CA GLN A 17 -2.44 -8.67 0.04
C GLN A 17 -3.32 -7.55 -0.52
N ALA A 18 -3.05 -6.29 -0.15
CA ALA A 18 -3.73 -5.15 -0.76
C ALA A 18 -3.34 -5.00 -2.24
N GLU A 19 -2.07 -5.24 -2.57
CA GLU A 19 -1.56 -5.20 -3.94
C GLU A 19 -2.15 -6.30 -4.82
N GLU A 20 -2.18 -7.54 -4.32
CA GLU A 20 -2.83 -8.68 -4.98
C GLU A 20 -4.31 -8.38 -5.25
N LEU A 21 -5.04 -7.90 -4.24
CA LEU A 21 -6.45 -7.53 -4.39
C LEU A 21 -6.68 -6.48 -5.48
N TYR A 22 -5.88 -5.42 -5.52
CA TYR A 22 -6.04 -4.38 -6.53
C TYR A 22 -5.64 -4.86 -7.94
N ASN A 23 -4.71 -5.79 -8.05
CA ASN A 23 -4.36 -6.41 -9.33
C ASN A 23 -5.47 -7.34 -9.83
N GLU A 24 -6.07 -8.16 -8.98
CA GLU A 24 -7.26 -8.97 -9.32
C GLU A 24 -8.41 -8.07 -9.79
N LEU A 25 -8.66 -6.96 -9.10
CA LEU A 25 -9.68 -5.99 -9.51
C LEU A 25 -9.38 -5.32 -10.85
N LEU A 26 -8.10 -5.13 -11.19
CA LEU A 26 -7.69 -4.61 -12.50
C LEU A 26 -7.94 -5.61 -13.62
N GLU A 27 -7.70 -6.90 -13.38
CA GLU A 27 -7.98 -7.98 -14.33
C GLU A 27 -9.47 -8.06 -14.66
N ASP A 28 -10.33 -7.85 -13.66
CA ASP A 28 -11.79 -7.87 -13.81
C ASP A 28 -12.41 -6.53 -14.27
N ALA A 29 -11.61 -5.46 -14.39
CA ALA A 29 -12.11 -4.13 -14.70
C ALA A 29 -12.59 -4.02 -16.16
N SER A 30 -13.91 -3.98 -16.33
CA SER A 30 -14.57 -3.93 -17.65
C SER A 30 -14.42 -2.59 -18.40
N ASN A 31 -14.14 -1.49 -17.70
CA ASN A 31 -14.10 -0.15 -18.28
C ASN A 31 -12.95 0.71 -17.76
N ASP A 32 -12.61 1.77 -18.50
CA ASP A 32 -11.50 2.66 -18.16
C ASP A 32 -11.74 3.47 -16.87
N SER A 33 -12.99 3.73 -16.50
CA SER A 33 -13.31 4.44 -15.26
C SER A 33 -12.93 3.61 -14.04
N ASP A 34 -13.25 2.32 -14.07
CA ASP A 34 -12.91 1.37 -13.01
C ASP A 34 -11.39 1.19 -12.92
N ARG A 35 -10.71 1.03 -14.06
CA ARG A 35 -9.24 0.98 -14.13
C ARG A 35 -8.60 2.24 -13.55
N ALA A 36 -9.07 3.42 -13.96
CA ALA A 36 -8.54 4.69 -13.46
C ALA A 36 -8.70 4.83 -11.94
N PHE A 37 -9.84 4.41 -11.40
CA PHE A 37 -10.07 4.40 -9.96
C PHE A 37 -9.13 3.43 -9.25
N ILE A 38 -8.95 2.21 -9.77
CA ILE A 38 -8.05 1.21 -9.17
C ILE A 38 -6.59 1.67 -9.24
N TYR A 39 -6.15 2.27 -10.36
CA TYR A 39 -4.80 2.83 -10.47
C TYR A 39 -4.55 3.97 -9.49
N HIS A 40 -5.52 4.86 -9.25
CA HIS A 40 -5.39 5.88 -8.21
C HIS A 40 -5.17 5.23 -6.85
N GLN A 41 -5.93 4.18 -6.51
CA GLN A 41 -5.80 3.50 -5.23
C GLN A 41 -4.47 2.74 -5.08
N LEU A 42 -3.96 2.14 -6.15
CA LEU A 42 -2.63 1.56 -6.18
C LEU A 42 -1.53 2.61 -5.97
N GLY A 43 -1.68 3.80 -6.55
CA GLY A 43 -0.76 4.92 -6.34
C GLY A 43 -0.68 5.34 -4.87
N ASP A 44 -1.85 5.57 -4.25
CA ASP A 44 -1.94 5.91 -2.82
C ASP A 44 -1.31 4.82 -1.94
N TYR A 45 -1.54 3.55 -2.30
CA TYR A 45 -0.96 2.41 -1.61
C TYR A 45 0.57 2.39 -1.68
N GLN A 46 1.15 2.52 -2.88
CA GLN A 46 2.61 2.46 -3.05
C GLN A 46 3.31 3.61 -2.31
N ALA A 47 2.69 4.79 -2.28
CA ALA A 47 3.17 5.92 -1.49
C ALA A 47 3.20 5.61 0.02
N GLU A 48 2.13 5.04 0.56
CA GLU A 48 2.03 4.65 1.98
C GLU A 48 3.05 3.56 2.35
N LYS A 49 3.20 2.53 1.49
CA LYS A 49 4.18 1.45 1.68
C LYS A 49 5.61 1.99 1.73
N SER A 50 5.96 2.90 0.81
CA SER A 50 7.28 3.54 0.75
C SER A 50 7.55 4.43 1.96
N SER A 51 6.55 5.21 2.40
CA SER A 51 6.62 6.06 3.59
C SER A 51 6.93 5.24 4.85
N ARG A 52 6.16 4.16 5.09
CA ARG A 52 6.38 3.29 6.26
C ARG A 52 7.71 2.54 6.22
N ARG A 53 8.16 2.12 5.04
CA ARG A 53 9.50 1.54 4.87
C ARG A 53 10.58 2.54 5.28
N SER A 54 10.42 3.80 4.91
CA SER A 54 11.35 4.88 5.26
C SER A 54 11.35 5.16 6.77
N SER A 55 10.17 5.17 7.42
CA SER A 55 10.07 5.29 8.88
C SER A 55 10.70 4.11 9.61
N GLY A 56 10.49 2.87 9.12
CA GLY A 56 11.10 1.68 9.71
C GLY A 56 12.63 1.70 9.64
N LEU A 57 13.19 2.13 8.50
CA LEU A 57 14.63 2.32 8.34
C LEU A 57 15.15 3.43 9.27
N SER A 58 14.44 4.56 9.37
CA SER A 58 14.82 5.66 10.27
C SER A 58 14.84 5.23 11.75
N TYR A 59 13.83 4.48 12.19
CA TYR A 59 13.76 3.94 13.55
C TYR A 59 14.89 2.93 13.83
N PHE A 60 15.17 2.02 12.88
CA PHE A 60 16.26 1.06 13.00
C PHE A 60 17.62 1.77 13.17
N LEU A 61 17.89 2.77 12.33
CA LEU A 61 19.11 3.57 12.40
C LEU A 61 19.21 4.35 13.72
N GLN A 62 18.12 4.94 14.21
CA GLN A 62 18.13 5.69 15.47
C GLN A 62 18.49 4.81 16.68
N GLN A 63 18.03 3.56 16.72
CA GLN A 63 18.27 2.63 17.83
C GLN A 63 19.65 1.95 17.76
N HIS A 64 20.27 1.86 16.58
CA HIS A 64 21.53 1.12 16.38
C HIS A 64 22.75 2.03 16.12
N TRP A 65 22.57 3.35 16.04
CA TRP A 65 23.66 4.34 15.96
C TRP A 65 23.78 5.26 17.20
N SER A 66 23.02 5.01 18.27
CA SER A 66 23.11 5.77 19.53
C SER A 66 24.04 5.14 20.59
N THR A 67 24.87 4.17 20.21
CA THR A 67 25.89 3.53 21.07
C THR A 67 27.33 3.69 20.54
N VAL A 68 27.66 4.85 19.95
CA VAL A 68 29.06 5.26 19.70
C VAL A 68 29.28 6.64 20.30
#